data_AF-A0A1E7HIJ7-F1
#
_entry.id   AF-A0A1E7HIJ7-F1
#
_cell.length_a   1.000
_cell.length_b   1.000
_cell.length_c   1.000
_cell.angle_alpha   90.00
_cell.angle_beta   90.00
_cell.angle_gamma   90.00
#
_symmetry.space_group_name_H-M   'P 1'
#
loop_
_entity.id
_entity.type
_entity.pdbx_description
1 polymer ?
#
loop_
_entity_poly.entity_id
_entity_poly.type
_entity_poly.pdbx_seq_one_letter_code
_entity_poly.pdbx_strand_id
1 'polypeptide(L)'
;MGAVGRYILTPAIFSCIKKTKPGVGGEIQLTDAIKMLIAAEGVYAYAFRGRRYDAGSKADYIRAIIDFALERDDLREDIVNYMEELSASHG
;
A
#
# COMPACT_ATOMS: atom_id res chain seq x y z
N MET A 1 -10.21 3.05 -6.08
CA MET A 1 -9.11 3.92 -5.64
C MET A 1 -8.98 3.77 -4.13
N GLY A 2 -7.92 3.11 -3.65
CA GLY A 2 -7.71 2.84 -2.23
C GLY A 2 -6.68 3.80 -1.62
N ALA A 3 -6.84 4.14 -0.34
CA ALA A 3 -5.82 4.89 0.39
C ALA A 3 -4.52 4.06 0.50
N VAL A 4 -3.36 4.73 0.46
CA VAL A 4 -2.03 4.09 0.51
C VAL A 4 -1.60 3.77 1.96
N GLY A 5 -2.46 4.02 2.95
CA GLY A 5 -2.11 3.82 4.37
C GLY A 5 -0.99 4.75 4.82
N ARG A 6 -0.92 5.96 4.24
CA ARG A 6 0.02 7.03 4.61
C ARG A 6 -0.79 8.29 4.86
N TYR A 7 -0.63 8.86 6.04
CA TYR A 7 -1.42 9.99 6.50
C TYR A 7 -0.51 10.97 7.25
N ILE A 8 -0.69 12.26 6.99
CA ILE A 8 -0.17 13.35 7.82
C ILE A 8 -1.43 14.03 8.37
N LEU A 9 -1.68 13.87 9.67
CA LEU A 9 -2.93 14.29 10.29
C LEU A 9 -2.62 15.33 11.36
N THR A 10 -3.44 16.38 11.41
CA THR A 10 -3.39 17.37 12.47
C THR A 10 -3.82 16.73 13.80
N PRO A 11 -3.46 17.30 14.97
CA PRO A 11 -3.89 16.78 16.26
C PRO A 11 -5.41 16.68 16.45
N ALA A 12 -6.20 17.43 15.67
CA ALA A 12 -7.67 17.37 15.69
C ALA A 12 -8.21 15.96 15.42
N ILE A 13 -7.46 15.11 14.70
CA ILE A 13 -7.83 13.71 14.46
C ILE A 13 -8.12 12.93 15.75
N PHE A 14 -7.41 13.21 16.86
CA PHE A 14 -7.63 12.48 18.11
C PHE A 14 -9.02 12.73 18.68
N SER A 15 -9.55 13.94 18.51
CA SER A 15 -10.92 14.28 18.90
C SER A 15 -11.95 13.57 18.01
N CYS A 16 -11.64 13.41 16.72
CA CYS A 16 -12.46 12.64 15.79
C CYS A 16 -12.48 11.16 16.17
N ILE A 17 -11.31 10.54 16.39
CA ILE A 17 -11.16 9.11 16.78
C ILE A 17 -11.97 8.81 18.05
N LYS A 18 -11.89 9.66 19.07
CA LYS A 18 -12.66 9.49 20.33
C LYS A 18 -14.18 9.46 20.12
N LYS A 19 -14.68 10.11 19.07
CA LYS A 19 -16.11 10.18 18.74
C LYS A 19 -16.52 9.12 17.72
N THR A 20 -15.56 8.49 17.04
CA THR A 20 -15.82 7.46 16.02
C THR A 20 -16.40 6.22 16.68
N LYS A 21 -17.56 5.77 16.19
CA LYS A 21 -18.20 4.53 16.63
C LYS A 21 -17.57 3.34 15.91
N PRO A 22 -17.61 2.12 16.50
CA PRO A 22 -17.24 0.90 15.80
C PRO A 22 -17.93 0.77 14.44
N GLY A 23 -17.17 0.44 13.42
CA GLY A 23 -17.61 0.24 12.05
C GLY A 23 -17.52 -1.22 11.63
N VAL A 24 -16.92 -1.46 10.45
CA VAL A 24 -16.72 -2.82 9.92
C VAL A 24 -15.90 -3.65 10.91
N GLY A 25 -16.35 -4.88 11.16
CA GLY A 25 -15.69 -5.81 12.09
C GLY A 25 -15.76 -5.41 13.57
N GLY A 26 -16.55 -4.38 13.93
CA GLY A 26 -16.60 -3.86 15.30
C GLY A 26 -15.37 -3.03 15.68
N GLU A 27 -14.55 -2.64 14.71
CA GLU A 27 -13.34 -1.85 14.92
C GLU A 27 -13.60 -0.34 14.79
N ILE A 28 -12.85 0.47 15.52
CA ILE A 28 -12.83 1.92 15.33
C ILE A 28 -11.93 2.22 14.12
N GLN A 29 -12.56 2.57 13.00
CA GLN A 29 -11.87 2.78 11.73
C GLN A 29 -11.31 4.20 11.61
N LEU A 30 -10.00 4.31 11.32
CA LEU A 30 -9.36 5.61 11.09
C LEU A 30 -9.99 6.37 9.92
N THR A 31 -10.48 5.66 8.89
CA THR A 31 -11.15 6.26 7.74
C THR A 31 -12.42 7.01 8.12
N ASP A 32 -13.16 6.53 9.12
CA ASP A 32 -14.37 7.21 9.60
C ASP A 32 -14.01 8.43 10.46
N ALA A 33 -12.94 8.36 11.25
CA ALA A 33 -12.39 9.53 11.94
C ALA A 33 -11.91 10.62 10.95
N ILE A 34 -11.25 10.23 9.86
CA ILE A 34 -10.81 11.15 8.79
C ILE A 34 -12.02 11.78 8.10
N LYS A 35 -13.11 11.03 7.84
CA LYS A 35 -14.36 11.61 7.30
C LYS A 35 -14.92 12.69 8.20
N MET A 36 -14.89 12.50 9.53
CA MET A 36 -15.29 13.53 10.47
C MET A 36 -14.36 14.74 10.44
N LEU A 37 -13.05 14.52 10.27
CA LEU A 37 -12.07 15.60 10.16
C LEU A 37 -12.27 16.45 8.90
N ILE A 38 -12.61 15.82 7.76
CA ILE A 38 -12.95 16.50 6.50
C ILE A 38 -14.10 17.50 6.68
N ALA A 39 -15.07 17.19 7.55
CA ALA A 39 -16.19 18.09 7.84
C ALA A 39 -15.81 19.27 8.73
N ALA A 40 -14.68 19.19 9.45
CA ALA A 40 -14.22 20.21 10.40
C ALA A 40 -13.12 21.11 9.82
N GLU A 41 -12.27 20.59 8.94
CA GLU A 41 -11.15 21.33 8.34
C GLU A 41 -10.82 20.85 6.91
N GLY A 42 -10.01 21.63 6.18
CA GLY A 42 -9.56 21.27 4.84
C GLY A 42 -8.61 20.09 4.84
N VAL A 43 -9.01 18.98 4.21
CA VAL A 43 -8.18 17.78 4.02
C VAL A 43 -7.91 17.59 2.53
N TYR A 44 -6.66 17.32 2.19
CA TYR A 44 -6.20 17.19 0.81
C TYR A 44 -5.72 15.76 0.52
N ALA A 45 -5.98 15.28 -0.69
CA ALA A 45 -5.46 14.02 -1.18
C ALA A 45 -4.16 14.25 -1.96
N TYR A 46 -3.13 13.46 -1.64
CA TYR A 46 -1.89 13.43 -2.43
C TYR A 46 -1.91 12.24 -3.39
N ALA A 47 -1.90 12.53 -4.69
CA ALA A 47 -1.80 11.53 -5.74
C ALA A 47 -0.34 11.06 -5.88
N PHE A 48 0.05 10.07 -5.08
CA PHE A 48 1.38 9.47 -5.15
C PHE A 48 1.66 8.92 -6.56
N ARG A 49 2.83 9.26 -7.10
CA ARG A 49 3.36 8.72 -8.37
C ARG A 49 4.56 7.85 -8.05
N GLY A 50 4.42 6.55 -8.27
CA GLY A 50 5.47 5.56 -8.06
C GLY A 50 4.90 4.15 -8.16
N ARG A 51 5.78 3.15 -8.23
CA ARG A 51 5.37 1.75 -8.23
C ARG A 51 4.88 1.37 -6.83
N ARG A 52 3.76 0.67 -6.77
CA ARG A 52 3.18 0.14 -5.53
C ARG A 52 3.04 -1.36 -5.64
N TYR A 53 3.46 -2.06 -4.59
CA TYR A 53 3.15 -3.46 -4.37
C TYR A 53 2.14 -3.58 -3.24
N ASP A 54 1.12 -4.41 -3.42
CA ASP A 54 0.24 -4.79 -2.33
C ASP A 54 0.76 -6.10 -1.71
N ALA A 55 1.39 -5.99 -0.53
CA ALA A 55 1.88 -7.16 0.20
C ALA A 55 0.75 -8.12 0.66
N GLY A 56 -0.52 -7.69 0.64
CA GLY A 56 -1.67 -8.57 0.87
C GLY A 56 -2.01 -9.45 -0.33
N SER A 57 -1.54 -9.11 -1.52
CA SER A 57 -1.68 -9.91 -2.74
C SER A 57 -0.47 -10.82 -2.90
N LYS A 58 -0.69 -12.15 -2.86
CA LYS A 58 0.40 -13.13 -3.06
C LYS A 58 1.16 -12.91 -4.36
N ALA A 59 0.44 -12.57 -5.43
CA ALA A 59 1.03 -12.30 -6.73
C ALA A 59 1.87 -11.02 -6.71
N ASP A 60 1.37 -9.93 -6.12
CA ASP A 60 2.14 -8.67 -6.07
C ASP A 60 3.32 -8.76 -5.10
N TYR A 61 3.22 -9.57 -4.05
CA TYR A 61 4.35 -9.90 -3.18
C TYR A 61 5.49 -10.58 -3.96
N ILE A 62 5.18 -11.60 -4.76
CA ILE A 62 6.19 -12.27 -5.60
C ILE A 62 6.78 -11.30 -6.63
N ARG A 63 5.95 -10.48 -7.29
CA ARG A 63 6.44 -9.45 -8.22
C ARG A 63 7.38 -8.46 -7.54
N ALA A 64 7.06 -8.02 -6.32
CA ALA A 64 7.93 -7.14 -5.55
C ALA A 64 9.31 -7.77 -5.35
N ILE A 65 9.35 -9.04 -4.92
CA ILE A 65 10.61 -9.76 -4.72
C ILE A 65 11.43 -9.80 -6.01
N ILE A 66 10.80 -10.16 -7.13
CA ILE A 66 11.48 -10.24 -8.43
C ILE A 66 12.03 -8.87 -8.83
N ASP A 67 11.21 -7.83 -8.77
CA ASP A 67 11.63 -6.47 -9.15
C ASP A 67 12.80 -5.97 -8.29
N PHE A 68 12.74 -6.17 -6.96
CA PHE A 68 13.85 -5.80 -6.07
C PHE A 68 15.10 -6.67 -6.28
N ALA A 69 14.96 -7.93 -6.68
CA ALA A 69 16.10 -8.78 -7.01
C ALA A 69 16.76 -8.35 -8.33
N LEU A 70 15.99 -7.90 -9.31
CA LEU A 70 16.49 -7.38 -10.58
C LEU A 70 17.20 -6.02 -10.45
N GLU A 71 16.89 -5.25 -9.40
CA GLU A 71 17.60 -4.01 -9.07
C GLU A 71 18.95 -4.24 -8.36
N ARG A 72 19.25 -5.48 -7.98
CA ARG A 72 20.47 -5.84 -7.24
C ARG A 72 21.53 -6.47 -8.14
N ASP A 73 22.70 -5.85 -8.20
CA ASP A 73 23.81 -6.32 -9.04
C ASP A 73 24.27 -7.75 -8.70
N ASP A 74 24.14 -8.18 -7.44
CA ASP A 74 24.54 -9.53 -6.99
C ASP A 74 23.52 -10.64 -7.31
N LEU A 75 22.29 -10.28 -7.70
CA LEU A 75 21.20 -11.24 -7.95
C LEU A 75 20.65 -11.17 -9.37
N ARG A 76 20.80 -10.02 -10.03
CA ARG A 76 20.12 -9.72 -11.30
C ARG A 76 20.40 -10.77 -12.37
N GLU A 77 21.65 -11.15 -12.56
CA GLU A 77 22.04 -12.09 -13.62
C GLU A 77 21.43 -13.48 -13.41
N ASP A 78 21.53 -14.02 -12.18
CA ASP A 78 20.95 -15.31 -11.82
C ASP A 78 19.42 -15.34 -12.01
N ILE A 79 18.73 -14.26 -11.63
CA ILE A 79 17.26 -14.16 -11.76
C ILE A 79 16.83 -14.05 -13.22
N VAL A 80 17.52 -13.26 -14.04
CA VAL A 80 17.21 -13.13 -15.47
C VAL A 80 17.37 -14.49 -16.17
N ASN A 81 18.50 -15.18 -15.94
CA ASN A 81 18.76 -16.49 -16.55
C ASN A 81 17.66 -17.50 -16.18
N TYR A 82 17.28 -17.56 -14.90
CA TYR A 82 16.20 -18.44 -14.46
C TYR A 82 14.84 -18.14 -15.11
N MET A 83 14.51 -16.86 -15.32
CA MET A 83 13.26 -16.47 -15.99
C MET A 83 13.25 -16.82 -17.48
N GLU A 84 14.40 -16.77 -18.15
CA GLU A 84 14.55 -17.20 -19.55
C GLU A 84 14.37 -18.71 -19.69
N GLU A 85 14.98 -19.51 -18.80
CA GLU A 85 14.81 -20.97 -18.75
C GLU A 85 13.34 -21.39 -18.50
N LEU A 86 12.66 -20.69 -17.59
CA LEU A 86 11.22 -20.91 -17.34
C LEU A 86 10.36 -20.63 -18.58
N SER A 87 10.69 -19.57 -19.32
CA SER A 87 9.95 -19.17 -20.52
C SER A 87 10.16 -20.15 -21.67
N ALA A 88 11.36 -20.72 -21.80
CA ALA A 88 11.69 -21.72 -22.80
C ALA A 88 11.08 -23.11 -22.51
N SER A 89 10.86 -23.43 -21.23
CA SER A 89 10.31 -24.73 -20.79
C SER A 89 8.78 -24.80 -20.80
N HIS A 90 8.09 -23.67 -20.84
CA HIS A 90 6.62 -23.56 -20.83
C HIS A 90 6.03 -22.94 -22.10
N GLY A 91 6.83 -22.87 -23.18
CA GLY A 91 6.43 -22.41 -24.52
C GLY A 91 5.94 -23.52 -25.44
#